data_AF-A0A816DWR6-F1
#
_entry.id   AF-A0A816DWR6-F1
#
_cell.length_a   1.000
_cell.length_b   1.000
_cell.length_c   1.000
_cell.angle_alpha   90.00
_cell.angle_beta   90.00
_cell.angle_gamma   90.00
#
_symmetry.space_group_name_H-M   'P 1'
#
loop_
_entity.id
_entity.type
_entity.pdbx_description
1 polymer ?
#
loop_
_entity_poly.entity_id
_entity_poly.type
_entity_poly.pdbx_seq_one_letter_code
_entity_poly.pdbx_strand_id
1 'polypeptide(L)'
;MDAAIEQYAPSEALDDTPSVSLSLPFILHPSCLHMQVRSGSKTKNLIQFAMRKLFPTDASVVPIEQITWNAFGDGISKAIACAELTKRRSQTNFYEHVQIGYKRIEQIWRPVNSNVELDTLKVNKDIPAICILLSKLPLVKLNEGDN
;
A
#
# COMPACT_ATOMS: atom_id res chain seq x y z
N MET A 1 -3.39 -15.97 -27.21
CA MET A 1 -3.84 -14.67 -26.69
C MET A 1 -5.07 -14.34 -27.51
N ASP A 2 -6.25 -14.32 -26.89
CA ASP A 2 -7.52 -14.28 -27.61
C ASP A 2 -7.69 -12.97 -28.39
N ALA A 3 -7.91 -13.09 -29.70
CA ALA A 3 -8.10 -11.96 -30.63
C ALA A 3 -9.28 -11.04 -30.26
N ALA A 4 -10.16 -11.47 -29.35
CA ALA A 4 -11.28 -10.67 -28.83
C ALA A 4 -10.83 -9.57 -27.86
N ILE A 5 -9.69 -9.73 -27.17
CA ILE A 5 -9.22 -8.78 -26.14
C ILE A 5 -8.59 -7.53 -26.76
N GLU A 6 -8.05 -7.63 -27.98
CA GLU A 6 -7.43 -6.49 -28.70
C GLU A 6 -8.42 -5.37 -29.06
N GLN A 7 -9.73 -5.62 -28.97
CA GLN A 7 -10.78 -4.65 -29.29
C GLN A 7 -11.18 -3.77 -28.09
N TYR A 8 -10.55 -3.95 -26.93
CA TYR A 8 -10.90 -3.27 -25.69
C TYR A 8 -9.72 -2.50 -25.09
N ALA A 9 -9.97 -1.26 -24.67
CA ALA A 9 -9.02 -0.45 -23.92
C ALA A 9 -9.45 -0.33 -22.44
N PRO A 10 -8.52 -0.51 -21.49
CA PRO A 10 -8.81 -0.27 -20.08
C PRO A 10 -9.07 1.22 -19.86
N SER A 11 -10.20 1.56 -19.25
CA SER A 11 -10.44 2.90 -18.70
C SER A 11 -9.87 3.00 -17.28
N GLU A 12 -9.86 4.21 -16.72
CA GLU A 12 -9.42 4.45 -15.35
C GLU A 12 -10.15 3.50 -14.38
N ALA A 13 -9.39 2.84 -13.52
CA ALA A 13 -9.96 1.87 -12.58
C ALA A 13 -10.84 2.61 -11.56
N LEU A 14 -12.03 2.07 -11.29
CA LEU A 14 -12.89 2.55 -10.20
C LEU A 14 -12.31 2.06 -8.87
N ASP A 15 -11.16 2.59 -8.46
CA ASP A 15 -10.52 2.19 -7.21
C ASP A 15 -10.56 3.32 -6.18
N ASP A 16 -11.77 3.64 -5.73
CA ASP A 16 -12.01 4.50 -4.57
C ASP A 16 -11.86 3.74 -3.24
N THR A 17 -11.44 2.47 -3.25
CA THR A 17 -11.24 1.72 -2.00
C THR A 17 -9.85 2.02 -1.41
N PRO A 18 -9.79 2.67 -0.22
CA PRO A 18 -8.57 3.29 0.27
C PRO A 18 -7.56 2.32 0.90
N SER A 19 -7.87 1.04 1.06
CA SER A 19 -7.05 0.13 1.87
C SER A 19 -6.60 -1.12 1.12
N VAL A 20 -5.28 -1.30 1.07
CA VAL A 20 -4.66 -2.62 0.98
C VAL A 20 -4.92 -3.32 2.31
N SER A 21 -5.91 -4.23 2.38
CA SER A 21 -6.09 -5.08 3.57
C SER A 21 -5.23 -6.34 3.45
N LEU A 22 -3.91 -6.18 3.46
CA LEU A 22 -3.04 -7.33 3.68
C LEU A 22 -3.12 -7.67 5.17
N SER A 23 -3.59 -8.88 5.49
CA SER A 23 -3.60 -9.38 6.87
C SER A 23 -2.16 -9.52 7.35
N LEU A 24 -1.76 -8.72 8.33
CA LEU A 24 -0.48 -8.87 8.98
C LEU A 24 -0.58 -9.93 10.08
N PRO A 25 0.37 -10.86 10.21
CA PRO A 25 0.36 -11.89 11.26
C PRO A 25 0.80 -11.33 12.62
N PHE A 26 0.55 -10.05 12.89
CA PHE A 26 0.98 -9.32 14.09
C PHE A 26 -0.14 -8.47 14.66
N ILE A 27 -0.15 -8.35 15.98
CA ILE A 27 -0.96 -7.36 16.68
C ILE A 27 -0.31 -5.99 16.46
N LEU A 28 -1.04 -5.08 15.82
CA LEU A 28 -0.57 -3.72 15.61
C LEU A 28 -0.74 -2.88 16.87
N HIS A 29 0.24 -2.04 17.13
CA HIS A 29 0.20 -1.07 18.22
C HIS A 29 -0.95 -0.06 17.99
N PRO A 30 -1.68 0.39 19.02
CA PRO A 30 -2.78 1.33 18.85
C PRO A 30 -2.40 2.66 18.18
N SER A 31 -1.13 3.07 18.27
CA SER A 31 -0.60 4.26 17.60
C SER A 31 -0.07 4.00 16.18
N CYS A 32 -0.26 2.79 15.62
CA CYS A 32 0.23 2.45 14.29
C CYS A 32 -0.32 3.42 13.23
N LEU A 33 0.60 4.03 12.48
CA LEU A 33 0.24 4.93 11.38
C LEU A 33 0.23 4.17 10.05
N HIS A 34 -0.91 4.19 9.37
CA HIS A 34 -1.04 3.58 8.04
C HIS A 34 -0.76 4.59 6.92
N MET A 35 0.33 4.39 6.18
CA MET A 35 0.74 5.23 5.06
C MET A 35 0.45 4.54 3.73
N GLN A 36 -0.54 5.03 2.98
CA GLN A 36 -0.79 4.59 1.62
C GLN A 36 0.09 5.36 0.63
N VAL A 37 0.92 4.63 -0.11
CA VAL A 37 1.80 5.15 -1.16
C VAL A 37 1.19 4.84 -2.52
N ARG A 38 1.00 5.89 -3.33
CA ARG A 38 0.47 5.83 -4.70
C ARG A 38 1.51 6.31 -5.70
N SER A 39 1.30 6.04 -6.99
CA SER A 39 2.15 6.53 -8.09
C SER A 39 2.27 8.07 -8.09
N GLY A 40 1.21 8.80 -7.71
CA GLY A 40 1.22 10.25 -7.58
C GLY A 40 1.83 10.80 -6.27
N SER A 41 2.05 9.97 -5.25
CA SER A 41 2.53 10.43 -3.94
C SER A 41 3.92 11.06 -4.02
N LYS A 42 4.13 12.20 -3.35
CA LYS A 42 5.43 12.87 -3.25
C LYS A 42 6.23 12.28 -2.08
N THR A 43 7.28 11.52 -2.39
CA THR A 43 8.13 10.83 -1.39
C THR A 43 8.61 11.75 -0.28
N LYS A 44 9.07 12.97 -0.61
CA LYS A 44 9.53 13.96 0.38
C LYS A 44 8.46 14.26 1.44
N ASN A 45 7.22 14.48 1.01
CA ASN A 45 6.11 14.83 1.90
C ASN A 45 5.75 13.65 2.81
N LEU A 46 5.70 12.44 2.24
CA LEU A 46 5.44 11.21 2.99
C LEU A 46 6.47 10.99 4.09
N ILE A 47 7.77 11.09 3.75
CA ILE A 47 8.83 10.88 4.72
C ILE A 47 8.85 11.98 5.78
N GLN A 48 8.70 13.24 5.41
CA GLN A 48 8.66 14.32 6.39
C GLN A 48 7.49 14.16 7.37
N PHE A 49 6.32 13.74 6.88
CA PHE A 49 5.18 13.44 7.72
C PHE A 49 5.45 12.26 8.66
N ALA A 50 5.95 11.15 8.13
CA ALA A 50 6.32 9.97 8.92
C ALA A 50 7.34 10.30 10.01
N MET A 51 8.39 11.06 9.67
CA MET A 51 9.44 11.44 10.63
C MET A 51 8.89 12.31 11.76
N ARG A 52 8.00 13.27 11.48
CA ARG A 52 7.38 14.09 12.54
C ARG A 52 6.50 13.28 13.49
N LYS A 53 5.89 12.19 13.01
CA LYS A 53 5.04 11.33 13.84
C LYS A 53 5.87 10.33 14.65
N LEU A 54 6.90 9.75 14.04
CA LEU A 54 7.80 8.83 14.71
C LEU A 54 8.71 9.55 15.72
N PHE A 55 9.23 10.72 15.36
CA PHE A 55 10.20 11.47 16.15
C PHE A 55 9.76 12.94 16.25
N PRO A 56 8.68 13.23 17.00
CA PRO A 56 8.23 14.59 17.21
C PRO A 56 9.31 15.39 17.93
N THR A 57 9.49 16.65 17.51
CA THR A 57 10.42 17.58 18.17
C THR A 57 9.78 18.24 19.39
N ASP A 58 8.45 18.33 19.40
CA ASP A 58 7.68 18.85 20.52
C ASP A 58 7.49 17.75 21.57
N ALA A 59 8.03 17.97 22.77
CA ALA A 59 7.97 17.03 23.88
C ALA A 59 6.54 16.78 24.40
N SER A 60 5.57 17.63 24.06
CA SER A 60 4.16 17.42 24.40
C SER A 60 3.46 16.39 23.52
N VAL A 61 4.08 16.03 22.38
CA VAL A 61 3.49 15.10 21.40
C VAL A 61 4.01 13.69 21.65
N VAL A 62 3.08 12.76 21.89
CA VAL A 62 3.42 11.34 22.02
C VAL A 62 3.83 10.77 20.65
N PRO A 63 5.03 10.18 20.52
CA PRO A 63 5.47 9.56 19.27
C PRO A 63 4.64 8.32 18.95
N ILE A 64 4.54 8.00 17.66
CA ILE A 64 4.04 6.69 17.24
C ILE A 64 5.14 5.62 17.36
N GLU A 65 4.72 4.39 17.60
CA GLU A 65 5.63 3.24 17.75
C GLU A 65 5.74 2.38 16.49
N GLN A 66 4.76 2.52 15.59
CA GLN A 66 4.64 1.72 14.38
C GLN A 66 4.17 2.54 13.19
N ILE A 67 4.64 2.15 12.01
CA ILE A 67 4.19 2.69 10.74
C ILE A 67 4.12 1.57 9.69
N THR A 68 3.08 1.56 8.87
CA THR A 68 2.98 0.66 7.71
C THR A 68 3.08 1.46 6.42
N TRP A 69 4.00 1.09 5.53
CA TRP A 69 4.06 1.58 4.16
C TRP A 69 3.32 0.62 3.23
N ASN A 70 2.15 1.03 2.76
CA ASN A 70 1.25 0.22 1.94
C ASN A 70 1.27 0.71 0.50
N ALA A 71 1.38 -0.20 -0.47
CA ALA A 71 1.28 0.12 -1.88
C ALA A 71 0.77 -1.05 -2.71
N PHE A 72 0.34 -0.74 -3.92
CA PHE A 72 -0.04 -1.70 -4.94
C PHE A 72 0.36 -1.19 -6.32
N GLY A 73 0.52 -2.10 -7.27
CA GLY A 73 0.96 -1.79 -8.64
C GLY A 73 2.20 -0.88 -8.66
N ASP A 74 2.13 0.20 -9.43
CA ASP A 74 3.26 1.12 -9.66
C ASP A 74 3.71 1.88 -8.40
N GLY A 75 2.95 1.82 -7.30
CA GLY A 75 3.34 2.41 -6.01
C GLY A 75 4.38 1.61 -5.23
N ILE A 76 4.59 0.31 -5.56
CA ILE A 76 5.36 -0.64 -4.74
C ILE A 76 6.81 -0.20 -4.55
N SER A 77 7.53 0.09 -5.63
CA SER A 77 8.94 0.50 -5.57
C SER A 77 9.12 1.77 -4.72
N LYS A 78 8.12 2.66 -4.74
CA LYS A 78 8.12 3.87 -3.93
C LYS A 78 7.87 3.58 -2.45
N ALA A 79 7.00 2.64 -2.11
CA ALA A 79 6.80 2.23 -0.71
C ALA A 79 8.06 1.61 -0.11
N ILE A 80 8.77 0.77 -0.86
CA ILE A 80 10.08 0.23 -0.48
C ILE A 80 11.07 1.37 -0.23
N ALA A 81 11.18 2.31 -1.17
CA ALA A 81 12.05 3.47 -1.01
C ALA A 81 11.65 4.32 0.21
N CYS A 82 10.35 4.44 0.51
CA CYS A 82 9.90 5.18 1.69
C CYS A 82 10.33 4.49 2.99
N ALA A 83 10.14 3.17 3.10
CA ALA A 83 10.59 2.40 4.25
C ALA A 83 12.10 2.54 4.48
N GLU A 84 12.91 2.38 3.43
CA GLU A 84 14.37 2.52 3.49
C GLU A 84 14.82 3.93 3.89
N LEU A 85 14.18 4.97 3.35
CA LEU A 85 14.47 6.36 3.71
C LEU A 85 14.09 6.67 5.16
N THR A 86 12.99 6.11 5.67
CA THR A 86 12.60 6.26 7.07
C THR A 86 13.62 5.63 8.00
N LYS A 87 14.10 4.40 7.72
CA LYS A 87 15.18 3.76 8.48
C LYS A 87 16.46 4.58 8.47
N ARG A 88 16.89 5.03 7.28
CA ARG A 88 18.12 5.83 7.13
C ARG A 88 18.06 7.18 7.85
N ARG A 89 16.92 7.88 7.81
CA ARG A 89 16.79 9.22 8.42
C ARG A 89 16.63 9.21 9.93
N SER A 90 16.07 8.14 10.48
CA SER A 90 15.83 8.01 11.92
C SER A 90 17.06 7.52 12.70
N GLN A 91 18.03 6.90 12.01
CA GLN A 91 19.22 6.29 12.63
C GLN A 91 18.88 5.32 13.78
N THR A 92 17.65 4.81 13.78
CA THR A 92 17.09 3.92 14.80
C THR A 92 16.92 2.53 14.18
N ASN A 93 17.16 1.48 14.96
CA ASN A 93 16.87 0.12 14.54
C ASN A 93 15.37 -0.15 14.67
N PHE A 94 14.76 -0.65 13.59
CA PHE A 94 13.37 -1.06 13.57
C PHE A 94 13.28 -2.58 13.50
N TYR A 95 12.29 -3.13 14.18
CA TYR A 95 11.73 -4.43 13.83
C TYR A 95 10.92 -4.25 12.55
N GLU A 96 11.26 -5.01 11.51
CA GLU A 96 10.64 -4.91 10.20
C GLU A 96 9.89 -6.20 9.86
N HIS A 97 8.74 -6.04 9.20
CA HIS A 97 8.07 -7.13 8.51
C HIS A 97 7.55 -6.66 7.16
N VAL A 98 7.75 -7.48 6.13
CA VAL A 98 7.26 -7.24 4.78
C VAL A 98 6.25 -8.32 4.43
N GLN A 99 5.01 -7.89 4.19
CA GLN A 99 3.94 -8.74 3.67
C GLN A 99 3.68 -8.38 2.21
N ILE A 100 3.75 -9.36 1.33
CA ILE A 100 3.33 -9.24 -0.08
C ILE A 100 2.01 -9.97 -0.30
N GLY A 101 1.28 -9.58 -1.32
CA GLY A 101 0.06 -10.25 -1.74
C GLY A 101 -0.52 -9.61 -2.98
N TYR A 102 -1.83 -9.74 -3.14
CA TYR A 102 -2.56 -9.18 -4.26
C TYR A 102 -3.73 -8.34 -3.78
N LYS A 103 -4.01 -7.26 -4.49
CA LYS A 103 -5.26 -6.49 -4.38
C LYS A 103 -6.08 -6.77 -5.63
N ARG A 104 -7.34 -7.16 -5.46
CA ARG A 104 -8.29 -7.26 -6.56
C ARG A 104 -8.84 -5.87 -6.90
N ILE A 105 -8.77 -5.50 -8.16
CA ILE A 105 -9.35 -4.26 -8.68
C ILE A 105 -10.36 -4.57 -9.78
N GLU A 106 -11.43 -3.77 -9.85
CA GLU A 106 -12.38 -3.78 -10.96
C GLU A 106 -11.96 -2.72 -11.97
N GLN A 107 -11.77 -3.14 -13.22
CA GLN A 107 -11.47 -2.27 -14.35
C GLN A 107 -12.61 -2.31 -15.35
N ILE A 108 -13.03 -1.14 -15.80
CA ILE A 108 -13.98 -1.02 -16.90
C ILE A 108 -13.17 -0.96 -18.19
N TRP A 109 -13.49 -1.83 -19.14
CA TRP A 109 -12.82 -1.91 -20.44
C TRP A 109 -13.82 -1.53 -21.50
N ARG A 110 -13.53 -0.47 -22.25
CA ARG A 110 -14.41 0.06 -23.30
C ARG A 110 -13.93 -0.39 -24.67
N PRO A 111 -14.85 -0.64 -25.63
CA PRO A 111 -14.47 -0.93 -26.99
C PRO A 111 -13.62 0.19 -27.59
N VAL A 112 -12.54 -0.16 -28.28
CA VAL A 112 -11.63 0.77 -28.95
C VAL A 112 -12.31 1.41 -30.16
N ASN A 113 -13.08 0.61 -30.91
CA ASN A 113 -13.81 1.07 -32.09
C ASN A 113 -15.27 1.36 -31.71
N SER A 114 -15.64 2.65 -31.63
CA SER A 114 -17.02 3.08 -31.34
C SER A 114 -18.05 2.68 -32.41
N ASN A 115 -17.58 2.23 -33.58
CA ASN A 115 -18.42 1.82 -34.72
C ASN A 115 -18.83 0.34 -34.67
N VAL A 116 -18.33 -0.42 -33.69
CA VAL A 116 -18.74 -1.81 -33.44
C VAL A 116 -19.61 -1.79 -32.19
N GLU A 117 -20.82 -2.35 -32.28
CA GLU A 117 -21.76 -2.44 -31.17
C GLU A 117 -21.28 -3.52 -30.18
N LEU A 118 -20.31 -3.14 -29.34
CA LEU A 118 -19.72 -4.00 -28.32
C LEU A 118 -20.07 -3.47 -26.93
N ASP A 119 -20.41 -4.39 -26.03
CA ASP A 119 -20.68 -4.06 -24.64
C ASP A 119 -19.42 -3.69 -23.89
N THR A 120 -19.57 -2.82 -22.89
CA THR A 120 -18.49 -2.49 -21.94
C THR A 120 -18.22 -3.69 -21.03
N LEU A 121 -16.95 -4.07 -20.89
CA LEU A 121 -16.55 -5.19 -20.06
C LEU A 121 -16.14 -4.75 -18.66
N LYS A 122 -16.53 -5.52 -17.65
CA LYS A 122 -16.01 -5.42 -16.28
C LYS A 122 -14.99 -6.52 -16.06
N VAL A 123 -13.75 -6.14 -15.84
CA VAL A 123 -12.63 -7.05 -15.67
C VAL A 123 -12.12 -6.96 -14.25
N ASN A 124 -12.09 -8.10 -13.56
CA ASN A 124 -11.41 -8.22 -12.27
C ASN A 124 -9.95 -8.56 -12.50
N LYS A 125 -9.05 -7.74 -11.96
CA LYS A 125 -7.60 -7.94 -12.06
C LYS A 125 -6.97 -7.97 -10.69
N ASP A 126 -6.13 -8.98 -10.46
CA ASP A 126 -5.28 -9.03 -9.28
C ASP A 126 -3.98 -8.29 -9.58
N ILE A 127 -3.72 -7.23 -8.83
CA ILE A 127 -2.48 -6.46 -8.92
C ILE A 127 -1.61 -6.74 -7.69
N PRO A 128 -0.27 -6.76 -7.83
CA PRO A 128 0.61 -6.98 -6.69
C PRO A 128 0.40 -5.87 -5.65
N ALA A 129 0.52 -6.24 -4.39
CA ALA A 129 0.41 -5.36 -3.23
C ALA A 129 1.53 -5.68 -2.21
N ILE A 130 1.94 -4.66 -1.46
CA ILE A 130 2.94 -4.74 -0.42
C ILE A 130 2.51 -3.94 0.81
N CYS A 131 2.81 -4.47 1.99
CA CYS A 131 2.76 -3.79 3.27
C CYS A 131 4.10 -3.97 3.98
N ILE A 132 4.77 -2.86 4.31
CA ILE A 132 6.02 -2.87 5.07
C ILE A 132 5.75 -2.25 6.43
N LEU A 133 5.75 -3.07 7.48
CA LEU A 133 5.63 -2.66 8.86
C LEU A 133 7.03 -2.34 9.42
N LEU A 134 7.19 -1.14 9.97
CA LEU A 134 8.34 -0.76 10.78
C LEU A 134 7.87 -0.48 12.21
N SER A 135 8.47 -1.14 13.19
CA SER A 135 8.18 -0.95 14.62
C SER A 135 9.43 -0.64 15.43
N LYS A 136 9.31 0.29 16.37
CA LYS A 136 10.34 0.53 17.40
C LYS A 136 10.28 -0.50 18.54
N LEU A 137 9.15 -1.18 18.68
CA LEU A 137 8.91 -2.21 19.68
C LEU A 137 8.99 -3.59 19.03
N PRO A 138 9.33 -4.65 19.79
CA PRO A 138 9.27 -6.02 19.28
C PRO A 138 7.88 -6.34 18.71
N LEU A 139 7.85 -7.06 17.59
CA LEU A 139 6.60 -7.47 16.97
C LEU A 139 5.97 -8.63 17.74
N VAL A 140 4.69 -8.49 18.09
CA VAL A 140 3.89 -9.54 18.76
C VAL A 140 3.08 -10.27 17.70
N LYS A 141 3.34 -11.56 17.51
CA LYS A 141 2.60 -12.38 16.55
C LYS A 141 1.15 -12.58 17.01
N LEU A 142 0.23 -12.64 16.05
CA LEU A 142 -1.09 -13.22 16.30
C LEU A 142 -0.89 -14.73 16.51
N ASN A 143 -1.41 -15.28 17.62
CA ASN A 143 -1.30 -16.72 17.88
C ASN A 143 -2.12 -17.49 16.84
N GLU A 144 -1.49 -18.45 16.15
CA GLU A 144 -2.18 -19.45 15.33
C GLU A 144 -2.81 -20.47 16.29
N GLY A 145 -3.96 -20.17 16.91
CA GLY A 145 -4.51 -21.06 17.94
C GLY A 145 -5.91 -20.83 18.49
N ASP A 146 -6.62 -19.76 18.11
CA ASP A 146 -8.05 -19.59 18.46
C ASP A 146 -8.88 -19.46 17.18
N ASN A 147 -9.01 -20.57 16.44
CA ASN A 147 -10.14 -20.81 15.54
C ASN A 147 -10.28 -22.31 15.27
#